data_AF-A0A941N3Q6-F1
#
_entry.id   AF-A0A941N3Q6-F1
#
_cell.length_a   1.000
_cell.length_b   1.000
_cell.length_c   1.000
_cell.angle_alpha   90.00
_cell.angle_beta   90.00
_cell.angle_gamma   90.00
#
_symmetry.space_group_name_H-M   'P 1'
#
loop_
_entity.id
_entity.type
_entity.pdbx_description
1 polymer ?
#
loop_
_entity_poly.entity_id
_entity_poly.type
_entity_poly.pdbx_seq_one_letter_code
_entity_poly.pdbx_strand_id
1 'polypeptide(L)'
;CNLCHNTPGISVATDILRKHDKKHGTQLEATKPVLCASCHADPALGTPGVKGVKTMSHAMHGSHASRMSSLNLKNNCYACHPGVKTECQRDVHLTKGIVCVNCHGDMAAVGNEKRRPWVDEPTCASCHQKRKPKFSFEEPGKLFKDSRGHGGVHCAACHGPQHATGPATTKPDNAQAILQQGKAGVINDCTVCHSQKPEEAFFHHIDD
;
A
#
# COMPACT_ATOMS: atom_id res chain seq x y z
N CYS A 1 3.03 -16.97 1.60
CA CYS A 1 2.55 -18.14 0.80
C CYS A 1 3.04 -19.50 1.29
N ASN A 2 4.35 -19.66 1.58
CA ASN A 2 4.95 -20.92 2.05
C ASN A 2 4.38 -21.46 3.39
N LEU A 3 3.60 -20.66 4.13
CA LEU A 3 2.89 -21.15 5.32
C LEU A 3 1.91 -22.30 4.99
N CYS A 4 1.31 -22.29 3.80
CA CYS A 4 0.33 -23.32 3.37
C CYS A 4 0.67 -23.95 2.02
N HIS A 5 1.61 -23.36 1.26
CA HIS A 5 2.11 -23.89 0.01
C HIS A 5 3.54 -24.40 0.20
N ASN A 6 3.67 -25.55 0.85
CA ASN A 6 4.94 -26.14 1.30
C ASN A 6 5.00 -27.65 1.10
N THR A 7 4.29 -28.20 0.12
CA THR A 7 4.37 -29.63 -0.21
C THR A 7 5.84 -30.06 -0.41
N PRO A 8 6.34 -31.07 0.34
CA PRO A 8 7.71 -31.54 0.21
C PRO A 8 8.05 -31.97 -1.22
N GLY A 9 9.27 -31.67 -1.66
CA GLY A 9 9.77 -32.05 -2.98
C GLY A 9 9.35 -31.15 -4.14
N ILE A 10 8.56 -30.08 -3.90
CA ILE A 10 8.23 -29.09 -4.93
C ILE A 10 8.40 -27.65 -4.42
N SER A 11 8.58 -26.72 -5.36
CA SER A 11 8.64 -25.29 -5.03
C SER A 11 7.26 -24.74 -4.63
N VAL A 12 7.25 -23.68 -3.83
CA VAL A 12 6.02 -22.93 -3.45
C VAL A 12 5.20 -22.55 -4.68
N ALA A 13 5.86 -22.07 -5.74
CA ALA A 13 5.21 -21.71 -7.00
C ALA A 13 4.55 -22.91 -7.69
N THR A 14 5.21 -24.07 -7.67
CA THR A 14 4.64 -25.31 -8.25
C THR A 14 3.44 -25.80 -7.44
N ASP A 15 3.52 -25.74 -6.12
CA ASP A 15 2.40 -26.09 -5.23
C ASP A 15 1.18 -25.17 -5.47
N ILE A 16 1.41 -23.86 -5.62
CA ILE A 16 0.35 -22.90 -5.99
C ILE A 16 -0.31 -23.30 -7.31
N LEU A 17 0.46 -23.56 -8.36
CA LEU A 17 -0.08 -23.91 -9.68
C LEU A 17 -0.85 -25.23 -9.65
N ARG A 18 -0.34 -26.27 -8.97
CA ARG A 18 -1.07 -27.54 -8.81
C ARG A 18 -2.41 -27.37 -8.10
N LYS A 19 -2.43 -26.58 -7.02
CA LYS A 19 -3.67 -26.28 -6.29
C LYS A 19 -4.63 -25.45 -7.13
N HIS A 20 -4.12 -24.54 -7.95
CA HIS A 20 -4.93 -23.77 -8.90
C HIS A 20 -5.55 -24.70 -9.96
N ASP A 21 -4.73 -25.52 -10.62
CA ASP A 21 -5.14 -26.51 -11.61
C ASP A 21 -6.21 -27.45 -11.07
N LYS A 22 -5.99 -28.02 -9.88
CA LYS A 22 -6.97 -28.88 -9.21
C LYS A 22 -8.30 -28.17 -8.92
N LYS A 23 -8.27 -26.90 -8.54
CA LYS A 23 -9.47 -26.14 -8.14
C LYS A 23 -10.26 -25.61 -9.34
N HIS A 24 -9.57 -25.27 -10.42
CA HIS A 24 -10.15 -24.54 -11.55
C HIS A 24 -10.13 -25.33 -12.87
N GLY A 25 -9.62 -26.57 -12.86
CA GLY A 25 -9.54 -27.41 -14.05
C GLY A 25 -8.55 -26.89 -15.10
N THR A 26 -7.54 -26.12 -14.67
CA THR A 26 -6.50 -25.56 -15.55
C THR A 26 -5.30 -26.51 -15.66
N GLN A 27 -4.35 -26.19 -16.56
CA GLN A 27 -3.08 -26.92 -16.73
C GLN A 27 -1.87 -25.97 -16.67
N LEU A 28 -1.94 -24.97 -15.78
CA LEU A 28 -0.97 -23.89 -15.66
C LEU A 28 0.41 -24.37 -15.22
N GLU A 29 0.51 -25.48 -14.48
CA GLU A 29 1.81 -26.05 -14.15
C GLU A 29 2.62 -26.44 -15.40
N ALA A 30 1.94 -26.96 -16.42
CA ALA A 30 2.56 -27.38 -17.68
C ALA A 30 2.92 -26.19 -18.59
N THR A 31 2.37 -25.01 -18.32
CA THR A 31 2.54 -23.79 -19.15
C THR A 31 3.37 -22.72 -18.43
N LYS A 32 4.28 -23.10 -17.54
CA LYS A 32 5.20 -22.16 -16.89
C LYS A 32 6.11 -21.45 -17.93
N PRO A 33 6.46 -20.17 -17.75
CA PRO A 33 6.06 -19.28 -16.66
C PRO A 33 4.63 -18.74 -16.82
N VAL A 34 3.94 -18.57 -15.69
CA VAL A 34 2.55 -18.08 -15.67
C VAL A 34 2.51 -16.70 -15.02
N LEU A 35 2.13 -15.69 -15.79
CA LEU A 35 1.72 -14.41 -15.24
C LEU A 35 0.24 -14.51 -14.87
N CYS A 36 -0.09 -14.67 -13.59
CA CYS A 36 -1.50 -14.81 -13.20
C CYS A 36 -2.35 -13.57 -13.55
N ALA A 37 -1.70 -12.41 -13.73
CA ALA A 37 -2.32 -11.18 -14.23
C ALA A 37 -2.73 -11.22 -15.72
N SER A 38 -2.37 -12.28 -16.47
CA SER A 38 -2.86 -12.50 -17.83
C SER A 38 -4.35 -12.86 -17.87
N CYS A 39 -4.83 -13.57 -16.84
CA CYS A 39 -6.24 -13.92 -16.67
C CYS A 39 -6.93 -13.03 -15.64
N HIS A 40 -6.26 -12.75 -14.53
CA HIS A 40 -6.81 -11.93 -13.45
C HIS A 40 -6.45 -10.46 -13.65
N ALA A 41 -7.44 -9.58 -13.84
CA ALA A 41 -7.16 -8.15 -14.02
C ALA A 41 -6.36 -7.58 -12.84
N ASP A 42 -5.33 -6.79 -13.15
CA ASP A 42 -4.46 -6.14 -12.16
C ASP A 42 -4.11 -4.70 -12.60
N PRO A 43 -4.78 -3.69 -12.02
CA PRO A 43 -4.50 -2.29 -12.34
C PRO A 43 -3.06 -1.86 -12.06
N ALA A 44 -2.35 -2.46 -11.10
CA ALA A 44 -0.95 -2.10 -10.84
C ALA A 44 -0.02 -2.51 -11.97
N LEU A 45 -0.39 -3.55 -12.73
CA LEU A 45 0.36 -4.02 -13.90
C LEU A 45 -0.25 -3.50 -15.22
N GLY A 46 -1.36 -2.76 -15.16
CA GLY A 46 -2.10 -2.30 -16.34
C GLY A 46 -2.75 -3.44 -17.13
N THR A 47 -2.91 -4.63 -16.55
CA THR A 47 -3.46 -5.77 -17.28
C THR A 47 -4.99 -5.81 -17.16
N PRO A 48 -5.72 -5.89 -18.29
CA PRO A 48 -7.19 -5.91 -18.27
C PRO A 48 -7.76 -7.25 -17.78
N GLY A 49 -6.94 -8.32 -17.78
CA GLY A 49 -7.38 -9.68 -17.50
C GLY A 49 -8.40 -10.19 -18.53
N VAL A 50 -9.09 -11.28 -18.17
CA VAL A 50 -10.12 -11.92 -18.98
C VAL A 50 -11.50 -11.61 -18.41
N LYS A 51 -12.46 -11.26 -19.28
CA LYS A 51 -13.84 -10.97 -18.89
C LYS A 51 -14.46 -12.16 -18.14
N GLY A 52 -15.10 -11.89 -17.00
CA GLY A 52 -15.71 -12.92 -16.14
C GLY A 52 -14.74 -13.60 -15.18
N VAL A 53 -13.43 -13.37 -15.31
CA VAL A 53 -12.44 -13.80 -14.33
C VAL A 53 -12.29 -12.73 -13.24
N LYS A 54 -12.20 -13.18 -12.00
CA LYS A 54 -12.00 -12.32 -10.82
C LYS A 54 -10.73 -11.47 -11.00
N THR A 55 -10.72 -10.24 -10.48
CA THR A 55 -9.47 -9.47 -10.38
C THR A 55 -8.45 -10.21 -9.51
N MET A 56 -7.16 -9.91 -9.66
CA MET A 56 -6.11 -10.59 -8.89
C MET A 56 -6.35 -10.44 -7.39
N SER A 57 -6.62 -9.22 -6.93
CA SER A 57 -6.93 -8.96 -5.53
C SER A 57 -8.14 -9.77 -5.03
N HIS A 58 -9.24 -9.78 -5.77
CA HIS A 58 -10.44 -10.51 -5.35
C HIS A 58 -10.19 -12.03 -5.30
N ALA A 59 -9.51 -12.58 -6.32
CA ALA A 59 -9.18 -14.00 -6.37
C ALA A 59 -8.27 -14.44 -5.21
N MET A 60 -7.22 -13.66 -4.94
CA MET A 60 -6.25 -13.93 -3.89
C MET A 60 -6.87 -13.74 -2.51
N HIS A 61 -7.39 -12.57 -2.20
CA HIS A 61 -7.94 -12.30 -0.87
C HIS A 61 -9.17 -13.16 -0.57
N GLY A 62 -10.09 -13.33 -1.53
CA GLY A 62 -11.27 -14.18 -1.35
C GLY A 62 -10.94 -15.66 -1.14
N SER A 63 -9.83 -16.15 -1.72
CA SER A 63 -9.38 -17.52 -1.49
C SER A 63 -8.63 -17.71 -0.16
N HIS A 64 -8.10 -16.64 0.45
CA HIS A 64 -7.23 -16.76 1.61
C HIS A 64 -7.81 -16.18 2.91
N ALA A 65 -8.80 -15.28 2.86
CA ALA A 65 -9.30 -14.56 4.02
C ALA A 65 -9.62 -15.45 5.23
N SER A 66 -10.46 -16.48 5.05
CA SER A 66 -10.85 -17.37 6.16
C SER A 66 -9.68 -18.17 6.73
N ARG A 67 -8.78 -18.67 5.87
CA ARG A 67 -7.59 -19.45 6.26
C ARG A 67 -6.56 -18.59 6.99
N MET A 68 -6.40 -17.34 6.56
CA MET A 68 -5.45 -16.42 7.18
C MET A 68 -5.93 -15.95 8.54
N SER A 69 -7.24 -15.76 8.72
CA SER A 69 -7.82 -15.43 10.03
C SER A 69 -7.59 -16.52 11.09
N SER A 70 -7.46 -17.79 10.70
CA SER A 70 -7.18 -18.89 11.65
C SER A 70 -5.73 -19.02 12.09
N LEU A 71 -4.78 -18.31 11.47
CA LEU A 71 -3.33 -18.45 11.78
C LEU A 71 -2.85 -17.59 12.96
N ASN A 72 -3.72 -16.76 13.55
CA ASN A 72 -3.43 -15.88 14.69
C ASN A 72 -2.09 -15.10 14.57
N LEU A 73 -1.79 -14.61 13.36
CA LEU A 73 -0.61 -13.79 13.11
C LEU A 73 -0.84 -12.37 13.64
N LYS A 74 0.20 -11.76 14.23
CA LYS A 74 0.17 -10.35 14.69
C LYS A 74 -0.28 -9.40 13.57
N ASN A 75 0.17 -9.65 12.34
CA ASN A 75 -0.34 -9.02 11.14
C ASN A 75 -0.44 -10.07 10.02
N ASN A 76 -1.66 -10.47 9.66
CA ASN A 76 -1.91 -11.47 8.63
C ASN A 76 -1.61 -10.96 7.21
N CYS A 77 -1.61 -9.65 6.98
CA CYS A 77 -1.31 -9.05 5.68
C CYS A 77 0.15 -9.30 5.29
N TYR A 78 1.05 -9.35 6.29
CA TYR A 78 2.47 -9.63 6.09
C TYR A 78 2.81 -11.08 5.71
N ALA A 79 1.84 -11.97 5.64
CA ALA A 79 2.04 -13.29 5.03
C ALA A 79 2.20 -13.23 3.50
N CYS A 80 1.78 -12.12 2.87
CA CYS A 80 1.77 -11.92 1.43
C CYS A 80 2.33 -10.53 1.01
N HIS A 81 1.91 -9.46 1.68
CA HIS A 81 2.40 -8.10 1.43
C HIS A 81 3.68 -7.85 2.22
N PRO A 82 4.68 -7.19 1.65
CA PRO A 82 6.13 -7.51 1.63
C PRO A 82 6.75 -8.22 2.85
N GLY A 83 6.14 -9.31 3.31
CA GLY A 83 6.68 -10.18 4.34
C GLY A 83 6.78 -9.56 5.73
N VAL A 84 7.00 -10.45 6.71
CA VAL A 84 7.38 -10.10 8.09
C VAL A 84 8.82 -9.56 8.21
N LYS A 85 9.56 -9.49 7.09
CA LYS A 85 10.93 -8.96 7.07
C LYS A 85 10.97 -7.49 6.69
N THR A 86 10.24 -7.08 5.65
CA THR A 86 10.25 -5.69 5.21
C THR A 86 9.31 -4.83 6.04
N GLU A 87 8.19 -5.39 6.49
CA GLU A 87 7.15 -4.69 7.26
C GLU A 87 6.79 -3.35 6.61
N CYS A 88 5.92 -3.37 5.60
CA CYS A 88 5.67 -2.20 4.74
C CYS A 88 5.34 -0.92 5.51
N GLN A 89 4.54 -1.03 6.58
CA GLN A 89 4.11 0.09 7.40
C GLN A 89 5.15 0.38 8.49
N ARG A 90 5.77 1.56 8.40
CA ARG A 90 6.85 2.08 9.25
C ARG A 90 6.67 3.57 9.52
N ASP A 91 5.43 4.04 9.50
CA ASP A 91 5.06 5.44 9.65
C ASP A 91 4.68 5.82 11.09
N VAL A 92 4.40 7.11 11.28
CA VAL A 92 3.88 7.65 12.54
C VAL A 92 2.56 7.01 12.99
N HIS A 93 1.71 6.52 12.07
CA HIS A 93 0.45 5.86 12.41
C HIS A 93 0.68 4.53 13.11
N LEU A 94 1.68 3.76 12.67
CA LEU A 94 2.08 2.52 13.35
C LEU A 94 2.44 2.79 14.82
N THR A 95 3.16 3.88 15.12
CA THR A 95 3.52 4.24 16.51
C THR A 95 2.31 4.55 17.39
N LYS A 96 1.16 4.83 16.77
CA LYS A 96 -0.12 5.09 17.42
C LYS A 96 -1.06 3.89 17.40
N GLY A 97 -0.58 2.72 17.01
CA GLY A 97 -1.38 1.49 16.94
C GLY A 97 -2.38 1.48 15.79
N ILE A 98 -2.27 2.40 14.84
CA ILE A 98 -3.07 2.41 13.61
C ILE A 98 -2.34 1.52 12.60
N VAL A 99 -2.96 0.41 12.23
CA VAL A 99 -2.40 -0.64 11.37
C VAL A 99 -3.19 -0.76 10.06
N CYS A 100 -2.75 -1.64 9.16
CA CYS A 100 -3.31 -1.84 7.82
C CYS A 100 -4.85 -1.83 7.77
N VAL A 101 -5.50 -2.57 8.69
CA VAL A 101 -6.95 -2.73 8.70
C VAL A 101 -7.72 -1.48 9.10
N ASN A 102 -7.09 -0.53 9.78
CA ASN A 102 -7.73 0.73 10.15
C ASN A 102 -7.95 1.64 8.93
N CYS A 103 -7.17 1.47 7.87
CA CYS A 103 -7.31 2.23 6.62
C CYS A 103 -7.91 1.37 5.50
N HIS A 104 -7.40 0.16 5.29
CA HIS A 104 -7.78 -0.69 4.15
C HIS A 104 -8.95 -1.64 4.45
N GLY A 105 -9.33 -1.83 5.73
CA GLY A 105 -10.24 -2.88 6.15
C GLY A 105 -9.57 -4.26 6.25
N ASP A 106 -10.36 -5.27 6.58
CA ASP A 106 -9.87 -6.65 6.66
C ASP A 106 -9.62 -7.28 5.28
N MET A 107 -9.13 -8.53 5.26
CA MET A 107 -8.83 -9.23 4.01
C MET A 107 -10.07 -9.41 3.12
N ALA A 108 -11.27 -9.52 3.70
CA ALA A 108 -12.51 -9.62 2.93
C ALA A 108 -12.89 -8.27 2.29
N ALA A 109 -12.69 -7.15 2.99
CA ALA A 109 -12.88 -5.80 2.47
C ALA A 109 -11.90 -5.50 1.32
N VAL A 110 -10.62 -5.83 1.49
CA VAL A 110 -9.59 -5.68 0.43
C VAL A 110 -9.90 -6.56 -0.78
N GLY A 111 -10.47 -7.74 -0.53
CA GLY A 111 -10.94 -8.68 -1.54
C GLY A 111 -12.35 -8.41 -2.07
N ASN A 112 -13.00 -7.28 -1.77
CA ASN A 112 -14.35 -7.01 -2.25
C ASN A 112 -14.36 -6.82 -3.78
N GLU A 113 -15.33 -7.44 -4.47
CA GLU A 113 -15.44 -7.36 -5.94
C GLU A 113 -15.73 -5.94 -6.46
N LYS A 114 -16.34 -5.08 -5.63
CA LYS A 114 -16.65 -3.68 -5.95
C LYS A 114 -15.45 -2.76 -5.77
N ARG A 115 -14.38 -3.23 -5.12
CA ARG A 115 -13.15 -2.47 -4.89
C ARG A 115 -12.19 -2.67 -6.05
N ARG A 116 -11.73 -1.60 -6.68
CA ARG A 116 -10.67 -1.62 -7.69
C ARG A 116 -9.31 -1.50 -6.99
N PRO A 117 -8.47 -2.55 -6.98
CA PRO A 117 -7.17 -2.51 -6.31
C PRO A 117 -6.27 -1.44 -6.92
N TRP A 118 -5.47 -0.75 -6.10
CA TRP A 118 -4.54 0.30 -6.54
C TRP A 118 -5.19 1.56 -7.15
N VAL A 119 -6.52 1.61 -7.14
CA VAL A 119 -7.33 2.74 -7.62
C VAL A 119 -8.21 3.24 -6.47
N ASP A 120 -8.98 2.35 -5.85
CA ASP A 120 -9.82 2.64 -4.70
C ASP A 120 -9.01 2.39 -3.40
N GLU A 121 -8.05 3.30 -3.15
CA GLU A 121 -7.20 3.27 -1.97
C GLU A 121 -7.70 4.23 -0.88
N PRO A 122 -7.36 3.97 0.40
CA PRO A 122 -7.75 4.84 1.50
C PRO A 122 -7.16 6.24 1.35
N THR A 123 -7.97 7.25 1.68
CA THR A 123 -7.54 8.65 1.73
C THR A 123 -7.17 9.06 3.15
N CYS A 124 -6.13 9.88 3.30
CA CYS A 124 -5.74 10.58 4.51
C CYS A 124 -6.87 11.49 5.01
N ALA A 125 -7.57 12.18 4.09
CA ALA A 125 -8.71 13.04 4.41
C ALA A 125 -9.80 12.33 5.23
N SER A 126 -10.01 11.03 5.02
CA SER A 126 -11.04 10.23 5.72
C SER A 126 -10.98 10.34 7.26
N CYS A 127 -9.79 10.55 7.81
CA CYS A 127 -9.59 10.72 9.25
C CYS A 127 -9.07 12.11 9.60
N HIS A 128 -8.17 12.66 8.77
CA HIS A 128 -7.48 13.90 9.12
C HIS A 128 -8.28 15.15 8.80
N GLN A 129 -9.23 15.12 7.86
CA GLN A 129 -10.09 16.29 7.55
C GLN A 129 -10.84 16.76 8.80
N LYS A 130 -11.37 15.83 9.59
CA LYS A 130 -12.06 16.17 10.84
C LYS A 130 -11.12 16.81 11.88
N ARG A 131 -9.84 16.44 11.87
CA ARG A 131 -8.83 16.94 12.83
C ARG A 131 -8.26 18.29 12.41
N LYS A 132 -8.13 18.53 11.11
CA LYS A 132 -7.58 19.75 10.51
C LYS A 132 -8.49 20.18 9.34
N PRO A 133 -9.66 20.77 9.63
CA PRO A 133 -10.68 21.04 8.61
C PRO A 133 -10.27 22.10 7.60
N LYS A 134 -9.26 22.91 7.91
CA LYS A 134 -8.72 23.94 7.03
C LYS A 134 -7.61 23.42 6.10
N PHE A 135 -7.10 22.20 6.30
CA PHE A 135 -6.01 21.67 5.50
C PHE A 135 -6.55 20.85 4.33
N SER A 136 -5.74 20.77 3.27
CA SER A 136 -5.88 19.84 2.17
C SER A 136 -4.98 18.62 2.39
N PHE A 137 -5.38 17.46 1.88
CA PHE A 137 -4.65 16.19 2.08
C PHE A 137 -4.29 15.52 0.76
N GLU A 138 -5.29 15.24 -0.07
CA GLU A 138 -5.12 14.71 -1.41
C GLU A 138 -5.84 15.58 -2.42
N GLU A 139 -5.27 15.69 -3.63
CA GLU A 139 -5.97 16.30 -4.76
C GLU A 139 -7.24 15.48 -5.08
N PRO A 140 -8.36 16.13 -5.45
CA PRO A 140 -9.57 15.40 -5.83
C PRO A 140 -9.31 14.36 -6.92
N GLY A 141 -9.70 13.11 -6.65
CA GLY A 141 -9.54 12.00 -7.59
C GLY A 141 -8.12 11.44 -7.73
N LYS A 142 -7.16 11.91 -6.92
CA LYS A 142 -5.79 11.38 -6.90
C LYS A 142 -5.49 10.66 -5.61
N LEU A 143 -4.55 9.72 -5.69
CA LEU A 143 -3.96 9.10 -4.52
C LEU A 143 -2.92 10.04 -3.90
N PHE A 144 -2.64 9.87 -2.61
CA PHE A 144 -1.60 10.65 -1.91
C PHE A 144 -0.25 10.64 -2.65
N LYS A 145 0.16 9.48 -3.18
CA LYS A 145 1.41 9.32 -3.93
C LYS A 145 1.50 10.21 -5.19
N ASP A 146 0.35 10.54 -5.78
CA ASP A 146 0.23 11.33 -7.01
C ASP A 146 -0.18 12.78 -6.73
N SER A 147 -0.55 13.08 -5.48
CA SER A 147 -1.03 14.40 -5.05
C SER A 147 0.13 15.37 -4.90
N ARG A 148 -0.16 16.63 -5.24
CA ARG A 148 0.77 17.76 -5.18
C ARG A 148 0.08 18.96 -4.53
N GLY A 149 0.89 19.86 -3.99
CA GLY A 149 0.54 21.20 -3.52
C GLY A 149 1.80 22.06 -3.44
N HIS A 150 1.72 23.28 -2.91
CA HIS A 150 2.88 24.14 -2.72
C HIS A 150 3.68 24.35 -4.02
N GLY A 151 3.05 24.96 -5.02
CA GLY A 151 3.64 25.18 -6.34
C GLY A 151 3.88 23.91 -7.15
N GLY A 152 3.16 22.82 -6.85
CA GLY A 152 3.24 21.55 -7.58
C GLY A 152 4.22 20.53 -7.00
N VAL A 153 4.74 20.75 -5.80
CA VAL A 153 5.56 19.80 -5.05
C VAL A 153 4.71 18.58 -4.64
N HIS A 154 5.22 17.37 -4.87
CA HIS A 154 4.55 16.15 -4.41
C HIS A 154 4.44 16.11 -2.89
N CYS A 155 3.27 15.74 -2.37
CA CYS A 155 3.04 15.67 -0.92
C CYS A 155 4.08 14.78 -0.21
N ALA A 156 4.48 13.68 -0.87
CA ALA A 156 5.48 12.75 -0.35
C ALA A 156 6.89 13.36 -0.21
N ALA A 157 7.20 14.46 -0.91
CA ALA A 157 8.50 15.14 -0.79
C ALA A 157 8.68 15.74 0.60
N CYS A 158 7.61 16.26 1.22
CA CYS A 158 7.64 16.80 2.57
C CYS A 158 7.26 15.74 3.60
N HIS A 159 6.24 14.93 3.33
CA HIS A 159 5.66 14.01 4.31
C HIS A 159 6.26 12.61 4.33
N GLY A 160 7.07 12.23 3.33
CA GLY A 160 7.45 10.83 3.08
C GLY A 160 6.36 10.06 2.32
N PRO A 161 6.69 8.88 1.75
CA PRO A 161 5.74 8.09 0.98
C PRO A 161 4.67 7.44 1.87
N GLN A 162 3.59 6.98 1.27
CA GLN A 162 2.58 6.15 1.96
C GLN A 162 3.25 4.98 2.70
N HIS A 163 2.73 4.67 3.89
CA HIS A 163 3.28 3.67 4.81
C HIS A 163 4.65 3.99 5.44
N ALA A 164 5.29 5.11 5.09
CA ALA A 164 6.49 5.62 5.77
C ALA A 164 6.41 7.14 5.98
N THR A 165 5.21 7.67 6.22
CA THR A 165 5.00 9.09 6.48
C THR A 165 5.63 9.52 7.80
N GLY A 166 6.28 10.68 7.77
CA GLY A 166 7.13 11.20 8.81
C GLY A 166 6.42 11.62 10.12
N PRO A 167 7.10 11.51 11.28
CA PRO A 167 8.36 10.80 11.47
C PRO A 167 8.16 9.29 11.31
N ALA A 168 8.96 8.68 10.44
CA ALA A 168 8.95 7.23 10.25
C ALA A 168 9.64 6.54 11.44
N THR A 169 9.44 5.22 11.58
CA THR A 169 9.98 4.44 12.70
C THR A 169 11.42 4.00 12.48
N THR A 170 11.94 4.09 11.25
CA THR A 170 13.29 3.65 10.91
C THR A 170 14.18 4.82 10.49
N LYS A 171 15.48 4.70 10.76
CA LYS A 171 16.46 5.70 10.31
C LYS A 171 16.54 5.81 8.77
N PRO A 172 16.53 4.70 7.99
CA PRO A 172 16.52 4.78 6.53
C PRO A 172 15.33 5.56 5.96
N ASP A 173 14.10 5.34 6.47
CA ASP A 173 12.93 6.06 5.98
C ASP A 173 12.97 7.57 6.33
N ASN A 174 13.69 7.94 7.40
CA ASN A 174 13.91 9.34 7.79
C ASN A 174 15.14 9.98 7.14
N ALA A 175 15.90 9.26 6.31
CA ALA A 175 17.20 9.73 5.81
C ALA A 175 17.10 11.05 5.04
N GLN A 176 16.05 11.22 4.22
CA GLN A 176 15.81 12.47 3.49
C GLN A 176 15.63 13.65 4.46
N ALA A 177 14.73 13.53 5.44
CA ALA A 177 14.47 14.60 6.39
C ALA A 177 15.72 14.94 7.23
N ILE A 178 16.46 13.93 7.68
CA ILE A 178 17.69 14.14 8.44
C ILE A 178 18.74 14.87 7.59
N LEU A 179 18.93 14.46 6.33
CA LEU A 179 19.88 15.10 5.43
C LEU A 179 19.53 16.56 5.15
N GLN A 180 18.24 16.85 4.96
CA GLN A 180 17.79 18.16 4.51
C GLN A 180 17.63 19.17 5.64
N GLN A 181 17.09 18.77 6.79
CA GLN A 181 16.78 19.69 7.90
C GLN A 181 17.39 19.27 9.24
N GLY A 182 18.34 18.33 9.24
CA GLY A 182 19.06 17.89 10.45
C GLY A 182 18.25 17.03 11.43
N LYS A 183 16.97 16.74 11.14
CA LYS A 183 16.08 15.98 12.03
C LYS A 183 15.07 15.11 11.26
N ALA A 184 14.67 14.01 11.87
CA ALA A 184 13.60 13.15 11.37
C ALA A 184 12.23 13.86 11.43
N GLY A 185 11.29 13.46 10.56
CA GLY A 185 9.95 14.02 10.51
C GLY A 185 9.56 14.56 9.14
N VAL A 186 8.40 15.21 9.10
CA VAL A 186 7.98 15.99 7.94
C VAL A 186 8.98 17.12 7.71
N ILE A 187 9.37 17.36 6.45
CA ILE A 187 10.21 18.51 6.10
C ILE A 187 9.40 19.78 6.35
N ASN A 188 9.84 20.58 7.32
CA ASN A 188 9.18 21.81 7.73
C ASN A 188 10.16 22.98 7.92
N ASP A 189 11.42 22.80 7.56
CA ASP A 189 12.36 23.90 7.38
C ASP A 189 12.26 24.42 5.94
N CYS A 190 11.69 25.61 5.78
CA CYS A 190 11.46 26.23 4.47
C CYS A 190 12.76 26.45 3.68
N THR A 191 13.89 26.61 4.38
CA THR A 191 15.18 26.89 3.76
C THR A 191 15.81 25.66 3.09
N VAL A 192 15.19 24.49 3.25
CA VAL A 192 15.51 23.28 2.46
C VAL A 192 15.28 23.50 0.97
N CYS A 193 14.28 24.30 0.60
CA CYS A 193 13.93 24.53 -0.81
C CYS A 193 14.00 26.01 -1.20
N HIS A 194 13.72 26.93 -0.28
CA HIS A 194 13.75 28.37 -0.54
C HIS A 194 15.10 28.97 -0.17
N SER A 195 15.59 29.93 -0.97
CA SER A 195 16.86 30.63 -0.69
C SER A 195 16.84 31.43 0.62
N GLN A 196 15.64 31.80 1.08
CA GLN A 196 15.40 32.50 2.34
C GLN A 196 14.03 32.10 2.87
N LYS A 197 13.84 32.18 4.19
CA LYS A 197 12.59 31.79 4.83
C LYS A 197 11.46 32.74 4.38
N PRO A 198 10.36 32.24 3.78
CA PRO A 198 9.22 33.06 3.46
C PRO A 198 8.60 33.70 4.72
N GLU A 199 8.11 34.93 4.60
CA GLU A 199 7.40 35.62 5.69
C GLU A 199 5.96 35.12 5.85
N GLU A 200 5.35 34.69 4.75
CA GLU A 200 3.99 34.16 4.74
C GLU A 200 3.91 32.76 5.38
N ALA A 201 2.77 32.48 6.00
CA ALA A 201 2.50 31.18 6.59
C ALA A 201 2.23 30.14 5.48
N PHE A 202 2.62 28.89 5.73
CA PHE A 202 2.21 27.77 4.89
C PHE A 202 0.84 27.25 5.35
N PHE A 203 -0.17 27.40 4.50
CA PHE A 203 -1.57 27.16 4.87
C PHE A 203 -2.03 25.71 4.64
N HIS A 204 -1.19 24.87 4.02
CA HIS A 204 -1.48 23.47 3.67
C HIS A 204 -2.69 23.34 2.73
N HIS A 205 -2.81 24.23 1.75
CA HIS A 205 -3.74 24.08 0.64
C HIS A 205 -3.07 23.52 -0.61
N ILE A 206 -3.86 22.88 -1.48
CA ILE A 206 -3.36 22.31 -2.75
C ILE A 206 -2.95 23.42 -3.72
N ASP A 207 -3.59 24.59 -3.62
CA ASP A 207 -3.37 25.79 -4.41
C ASP A 207 -2.34 26.75 -3.81
N ASP A 208 -1.74 26.40 -2.65
CA ASP A 208 -0.53 27.06 -2.14
C ASP A 208 0.63 26.96 -3.14
#